data_AF-C7DLJ8-F1
#
_entry.id   AF-C7DLJ8-F1
#
_cell.length_a   1.000
_cell.length_b   1.000
_cell.length_c   1.000
_cell.angle_alpha   90.00
_cell.angle_beta   90.00
_cell.angle_gamma   90.00
#
_symmetry.space_group_name_H-M   'P 1'
#
loop_
_entity.id
_entity.type
_entity.pdbx_description
1 polymer ?
#
loop_
_entity_poly.entity_id
_entity_poly.type
_entity_poly.pdbx_seq_one_letter_code
_entity_poly.pdbx_strand_id
1 'polypeptide(L)'
;LALNTGHELGHKKETFDRWMAKLVLAVVGYGHFFIEHNKGHHRDVATPMDPATSRMGESIYSFSLREIPGAFKRAWDLEEQRLSRCGKSVWSLENEVLQPMILTAVLYAGLLAFFGPLMLIFLPIQMAFGWWQLTSANYIEHYGLLREKMSDGRYERQQPHHSWNSNHIMSNLILFHLQRHSDH
;
A
#
# COMPACT_ATOMS: atom_id res chain seq x y z
N LEU A 1 -5.56 9.59 7.74
CA LEU A 1 -4.53 9.66 8.80
C LEU A 1 -3.80 8.34 9.00
N ALA A 2 -4.48 7.26 9.40
CA ALA A 2 -3.85 5.96 9.67
C ALA A 2 -2.99 5.45 8.50
N LEU A 3 -3.50 5.46 7.26
CA LEU A 3 -2.74 5.04 6.07
C LEU A 3 -1.46 5.87 5.87
N ASN A 4 -1.55 7.19 6.01
CA ASN A 4 -0.41 8.10 5.86
C ASN A 4 0.64 7.89 6.97
N THR A 5 0.19 7.69 8.21
CA THR A 5 1.07 7.38 9.34
C THR A 5 1.73 6.00 9.16
N GLY A 6 0.96 5.01 8.69
CA GLY A 6 1.47 3.67 8.38
C GLY A 6 2.46 3.67 7.22
N HIS A 7 2.25 4.52 6.21
CA HIS A 7 3.17 4.77 5.11
C HIS A 7 4.53 5.26 5.63
N GLU A 8 4.54 6.36 6.38
CA GLU A 8 5.78 6.98 6.87
C GLU A 8 6.55 6.07 7.84
N LEU A 9 5.83 5.40 8.75
CA LEU A 9 6.43 4.41 9.66
C LEU A 9 6.94 3.18 8.90
N GLY A 10 6.29 2.83 7.78
CA GLY A 10 6.65 1.70 6.95
C GLY A 10 8.05 1.82 6.35
N HIS A 11 8.46 3.05 6.01
CA HIS A 11 9.78 3.39 5.47
C HIS A 11 10.90 3.32 6.50
N LYS A 12 10.58 3.30 7.80
CA LYS A 12 11.59 3.24 8.86
C LYS A 12 12.23 1.86 8.95
N LYS A 13 13.49 1.83 9.38
CA LYS A 13 14.27 0.59 9.52
C LYS A 13 14.07 -0.10 10.87
N GLU A 14 13.72 0.66 11.90
CA GLU A 14 13.56 0.16 13.25
C GLU A 14 12.36 -0.79 13.39
N THR A 15 12.55 -1.89 14.10
CA THR A 15 11.53 -2.92 14.29
C THR A 15 10.27 -2.38 14.97
N PHE A 16 10.44 -1.44 15.91
CA PHE A 16 9.33 -0.80 16.60
C PHE A 16 8.44 -0.01 15.64
N ASP A 17 9.04 0.82 14.78
CA ASP A 17 8.30 1.64 13.80
C ASP A 17 7.55 0.76 12.81
N ARG A 18 8.16 -0.33 12.34
CA ARG A 18 7.52 -1.29 11.43
C ARG A 18 6.33 -1.99 12.06
N TRP A 19 6.41 -2.34 13.35
CA TRP A 19 5.26 -2.89 14.07
C TRP A 19 4.15 -1.86 14.26
N MET A 20 4.53 -0.61 14.52
CA MET A 20 3.57 0.49 14.60
C MET A 20 2.87 0.71 13.25
N ALA A 21 3.60 0.64 12.13
CA ALA A 21 3.02 0.66 10.79
C ALA A 21 1.99 -0.46 10.59
N LYS A 22 2.35 -1.70 10.94
CA LYS A 22 1.46 -2.87 10.86
C LYS A 22 0.20 -2.70 11.70
N LEU A 23 0.33 -2.20 12.93
CA LEU A 23 -0.80 -1.94 13.83
C LEU A 23 -1.76 -0.88 13.26
N VAL A 24 -1.21 0.23 12.80
CA VAL A 24 -2.01 1.34 12.26
C VAL A 24 -2.71 0.92 10.95
N LEU A 25 -2.03 0.19 10.07
CA LEU A 25 -2.61 -0.32 8.82
C LEU A 25 -3.67 -1.42 9.06
N ALA A 26 -3.57 -2.17 10.16
CA ALA A 26 -4.57 -3.18 10.53
C ALA A 26 -5.94 -2.55 10.86
N VAL A 27 -5.98 -1.30 11.35
CA VAL A 27 -7.25 -0.61 11.66
C VAL A 27 -8.17 -0.51 10.43
N VAL A 28 -7.58 -0.25 9.25
CA VAL A 28 -8.28 -0.13 7.97
C VAL A 28 -8.22 -1.39 7.12
N GLY A 29 -7.69 -2.49 7.67
CA GLY A 29 -7.56 -3.77 6.95
C GLY A 29 -6.66 -3.71 5.71
N TYR A 30 -5.71 -2.77 5.64
CA TYR A 30 -4.82 -2.57 4.50
C TYR A 30 -3.36 -2.90 4.82
N GLY A 31 -3.14 -3.89 5.69
CA GLY A 31 -1.81 -4.28 6.18
C GLY A 31 -0.82 -4.72 5.10
N HIS A 32 -1.31 -5.30 4.00
CA HIS A 32 -0.49 -5.76 2.88
C HIS A 32 0.26 -4.61 2.17
N PHE A 33 -0.26 -3.38 2.27
CA PHE A 33 0.38 -2.17 1.76
C PHE A 33 1.81 -1.99 2.28
N PHE A 34 2.09 -2.39 3.53
CA PHE A 34 3.44 -2.30 4.10
C PHE A 34 4.49 -3.06 3.27
N ILE A 35 4.11 -4.22 2.71
CA ILE A 35 5.01 -5.00 1.85
C ILE A 35 4.96 -4.51 0.43
N GLU A 36 3.75 -4.36 -0.12
CA GLU A 36 3.55 -4.00 -1.51
C GLU A 36 4.22 -2.67 -1.81
N HIS A 37 3.98 -1.65 -0.99
CA HIS A 37 4.49 -0.31 -1.23
C HIS A 37 6.02 -0.28 -1.16
N ASN A 38 6.58 -0.77 -0.06
CA ASN A 38 8.01 -0.64 0.24
C ASN A 38 8.91 -1.57 -0.58
N LYS A 39 8.43 -2.78 -0.92
CA LYS A 39 9.23 -3.79 -1.62
C LYS A 39 8.80 -3.99 -3.08
N GLY A 40 7.61 -3.53 -3.44
CA GLY A 40 7.03 -3.63 -4.77
C GLY A 40 6.97 -2.27 -5.46
N HIS A 41 6.03 -1.43 -5.05
CA HIS A 41 5.67 -0.19 -5.74
C HIS A 41 6.90 0.69 -6.01
N HIS A 42 7.67 1.07 -5.00
CA HIS A 42 8.90 1.88 -5.20
C HIS A 42 9.88 1.29 -6.23
N ARG A 43 9.96 -0.04 -6.33
CA ARG A 43 10.84 -0.69 -7.31
C ARG A 43 10.33 -0.51 -8.74
N ASP A 44 9.03 -0.71 -8.95
CA ASP A 44 8.43 -0.81 -10.27
C ASP A 44 7.49 0.38 -10.61
N VAL A 45 7.47 1.43 -9.79
CA VAL A 45 6.65 2.64 -9.98
C VAL A 45 6.91 3.23 -11.37
N ALA A 46 5.86 3.75 -11.99
CA ALA A 46 5.83 4.19 -13.37
C ALA A 46 6.23 3.08 -14.36
N THR A 47 5.90 1.82 -14.09
CA THR A 47 6.05 0.72 -15.05
C THR A 47 4.76 -0.10 -15.15
N PRO A 48 4.54 -0.88 -16.23
CA PRO A 48 3.37 -1.75 -16.36
C PRO A 48 3.29 -2.88 -15.32
N MET A 49 4.38 -3.15 -14.60
CA MET A 49 4.45 -4.18 -13.57
C MET A 49 3.88 -3.73 -12.22
N ASP A 50 3.71 -2.42 -12.05
CA ASP A 50 3.22 -1.84 -10.81
C ASP A 50 1.69 -1.64 -10.86
N PRO A 51 0.92 -2.29 -9.97
CA PRO A 51 -0.52 -2.10 -9.92
C PRO A 51 -0.91 -0.66 -9.55
N ALA A 52 -0.09 0.05 -8.78
CA ALA A 52 -0.34 1.42 -8.34
C ALA A 52 0.03 2.50 -9.37
N THR A 53 0.60 2.14 -10.52
CA THR A 53 0.82 3.07 -11.63
C THR A 53 -0.47 3.20 -12.46
N SER A 54 -1.08 4.38 -12.46
CA SER A 54 -2.29 4.69 -13.23
C SER A 54 -1.95 5.04 -14.67
N ARG A 55 -2.67 4.43 -15.62
CA ARG A 55 -2.36 4.54 -17.05
C ARG A 55 -2.99 5.78 -17.65
N MET A 56 -2.37 6.34 -18.69
CA MET A 56 -2.95 7.45 -19.45
C MET A 56 -4.33 7.05 -19.99
N GLY A 57 -5.36 7.84 -19.69
CA GLY A 57 -6.75 7.58 -20.08
C GLY A 57 -7.49 6.54 -19.23
N GLU A 58 -6.86 5.95 -18.21
CA GLU A 58 -7.54 5.05 -17.27
C GLU A 58 -8.45 5.85 -16.34
N SER A 59 -9.69 5.39 -16.14
CA SER A 59 -10.57 6.01 -15.14
C SER A 59 -10.16 5.58 -13.72
N ILE A 60 -10.41 6.44 -12.72
CA ILE A 60 -10.13 6.10 -11.31
C ILE A 60 -10.84 4.81 -10.85
N TYR A 61 -12.01 4.50 -11.42
CA TYR A 61 -12.75 3.27 -11.10
C TYR A 61 -12.12 2.03 -11.74
N SER A 62 -11.66 2.12 -12.99
CA SER A 62 -10.93 1.04 -13.64
C SER A 62 -9.59 0.79 -12.96
N PHE A 63 -8.93 1.88 -12.56
CA PHE A 63 -7.70 1.84 -11.78
C PHE A 63 -7.92 1.16 -10.43
N SER A 64 -8.92 1.56 -9.64
CA SER A 64 -9.16 0.98 -8.30
C SER A 64 -9.46 -0.52 -8.34
N LEU A 65 -10.22 -0.97 -9.35
CA LEU A 65 -10.52 -2.39 -9.56
C LEU A 65 -9.28 -3.21 -9.94
N ARG A 66 -8.23 -2.56 -10.47
CA ARG A 66 -6.95 -3.20 -10.82
C ARG A 66 -5.94 -3.09 -9.69
N GLU A 67 -5.84 -1.92 -9.06
CA GLU A 67 -4.83 -1.57 -8.07
C GLU A 67 -5.04 -2.33 -6.77
N ILE A 68 -6.24 -2.27 -6.17
CA ILE A 68 -6.53 -2.87 -4.86
C ILE A 68 -6.25 -4.39 -4.83
N PRO A 69 -6.85 -5.23 -5.70
CA PRO A 69 -6.55 -6.67 -5.71
C PRO A 69 -5.14 -6.97 -6.22
N GLY A 70 -4.61 -6.15 -7.14
CA GLY A 70 -3.25 -6.28 -7.65
C GLY A 70 -2.19 -6.06 -6.57
N ALA A 71 -2.41 -5.07 -5.71
CA ALA A 71 -1.55 -4.74 -4.58
C ALA A 71 -1.51 -5.88 -3.57
N PHE A 72 -2.67 -6.41 -3.17
CA PHE A 72 -2.73 -7.56 -2.27
C PHE A 72 -2.00 -8.78 -2.84
N LYS A 73 -2.29 -9.14 -4.10
CA LYS A 73 -1.66 -10.28 -4.77
C LYS A 73 -0.14 -10.12 -4.81
N ARG A 74 0.34 -8.95 -5.22
CA ARG A 74 1.78 -8.67 -5.32
C ARG A 74 2.45 -8.70 -3.96
N ALA A 75 1.81 -8.20 -2.90
CA ALA A 75 2.33 -8.29 -1.54
C ALA A 75 2.50 -9.75 -1.10
N TRP A 76 1.49 -10.58 -1.39
CA TRP A 76 1.51 -12.01 -1.08
C TRP A 76 2.63 -12.74 -1.82
N ASP A 77 2.75 -12.52 -3.14
CA ASP A 77 3.79 -13.11 -3.99
C ASP A 77 5.21 -12.72 -3.50
N LEU A 78 5.40 -11.46 -3.07
CA LEU A 78 6.68 -10.98 -2.52
C LEU A 78 7.05 -11.69 -1.21
N GLU A 79 6.09 -11.89 -0.30
CA GLU A 79 6.34 -12.59 0.95
C GLU A 79 6.50 -14.10 0.76
N GLU A 80 5.75 -14.71 -0.17
CA GLU A 80 5.95 -16.11 -0.55
C GLU A 80 7.38 -16.35 -1.05
N GLN A 81 7.87 -15.48 -1.96
CA GLN A 81 9.24 -15.56 -2.45
C GLN A 81 10.27 -15.38 -1.33
N ARG A 82 10.06 -14.42 -0.42
CA ARG A 82 10.96 -14.19 0.72
C ARG A 82 11.02 -15.41 1.65
N LEU A 83 9.86 -15.96 2.00
CA LEU A 83 9.74 -17.09 2.92
C LEU A 83 10.27 -18.39 2.31
N SER A 84 10.03 -18.62 1.02
CA SER A 84 10.59 -19.75 0.27
C SER A 84 12.13 -19.75 0.31
N ARG A 85 12.77 -18.59 0.13
CA ARG A 85 14.24 -18.45 0.27
C ARG A 85 14.74 -18.74 1.69
N CYS A 86 13.88 -18.59 2.69
CA CYS A 86 14.17 -18.92 4.08
C CYS A 86 13.75 -20.35 4.47
N GLY A 87 13.25 -21.17 3.54
CA GLY A 87 12.76 -22.53 3.82
C GLY A 87 11.48 -22.55 4.66
N LYS A 88 10.67 -21.48 4.64
CA LYS A 88 9.46 -21.32 5.46
C LYS A 88 8.20 -21.35 4.61
N SER A 89 7.10 -21.83 5.19
CA SER A 89 5.77 -21.78 4.59
C SER A 89 5.27 -20.33 4.49
N VAL A 90 4.49 -20.02 3.45
CA VAL A 90 3.79 -18.73 3.30
C VAL A 90 2.80 -18.47 4.44
N TRP A 91 2.32 -19.53 5.12
CA TRP A 91 1.46 -19.44 6.30
C TRP A 91 2.21 -19.25 7.62
N SER A 92 3.53 -19.05 7.58
CA SER A 92 4.32 -18.76 8.76
C SER A 92 3.90 -17.42 9.40
N LEU A 93 3.94 -17.33 10.73
CA LEU A 93 3.75 -16.07 11.45
C LEU A 93 4.83 -15.03 11.13
N GLU A 94 5.90 -15.42 10.43
CA GLU A 94 6.89 -14.49 9.88
C GLU A 94 6.43 -13.80 8.60
N ASN A 95 5.31 -14.20 7.99
CA ASN A 95 4.73 -13.51 6.86
C ASN A 95 4.21 -12.13 7.30
N GLU A 96 4.83 -11.08 6.76
CA GLU A 96 4.54 -9.70 7.16
C GLU A 96 3.20 -9.18 6.61
N VAL A 97 2.56 -9.90 5.67
CA VAL A 97 1.16 -9.67 5.27
C VAL A 97 0.20 -10.37 6.23
N LEU A 98 0.53 -11.58 6.68
CA LEU A 98 -0.31 -12.36 7.58
C LEU A 98 -0.43 -11.71 8.97
N GLN A 99 0.67 -11.15 9.49
CA GLN A 99 0.70 -10.48 10.80
C GLN A 99 -0.39 -9.39 10.94
N PRO A 100 -0.44 -8.32 10.11
CA PRO A 100 -1.48 -7.31 10.21
C PRO A 100 -2.87 -7.82 9.78
N MET A 101 -2.95 -8.86 8.95
CA MET A 101 -4.23 -9.50 8.62
C MET A 101 -4.86 -10.16 9.86
N ILE A 102 -4.06 -10.87 10.66
CA ILE A 102 -4.50 -11.44 11.94
C ILE A 102 -4.91 -10.33 12.91
N LEU A 103 -4.11 -9.25 13.02
CA LEU A 103 -4.45 -8.10 13.87
C LEU A 103 -5.78 -7.47 13.47
N THR A 104 -6.04 -7.31 12.17
CA THR A 104 -7.32 -6.81 11.64
C THR A 104 -8.46 -7.72 12.05
N ALA A 105 -8.31 -9.05 11.86
CA ALA A 105 -9.34 -10.02 12.20
C ALA A 105 -9.67 -10.01 13.71
N VAL A 106 -8.65 -9.96 14.57
CA VAL A 106 -8.83 -9.88 16.03
C VAL A 106 -9.52 -8.58 16.42
N LEU A 107 -9.08 -7.44 15.87
CA LEU A 107 -9.69 -6.15 16.14
C LEU A 107 -11.17 -6.14 15.73
N TYR A 108 -11.47 -6.63 14.53
CA TYR A 108 -12.83 -6.57 13.97
C TYR A 108 -13.76 -7.55 14.67
N ALA A 109 -13.26 -8.75 15.03
CA ALA A 109 -13.99 -9.69 15.87
C ALA A 109 -14.29 -9.09 17.25
N GLY A 110 -13.34 -8.39 17.86
CA GLY A 110 -13.54 -7.69 19.14
C GLY A 110 -14.59 -6.58 19.04
N LEU A 111 -14.52 -5.76 17.99
CA LEU A 111 -15.53 -4.71 17.73
C LEU A 111 -16.91 -5.32 17.48
N LEU A 112 -17.00 -6.39 16.69
CA LEU A 112 -18.24 -7.10 16.44
C LEU A 112 -18.83 -7.71 17.72
N ALA A 113 -17.99 -8.29 18.58
CA ALA A 113 -18.42 -8.87 19.85
C ALA A 113 -18.92 -7.81 20.84
N PHE A 114 -18.30 -6.63 20.87
CA PHE A 114 -18.62 -5.57 21.83
C PHE A 114 -19.79 -4.67 21.37
N PHE A 115 -19.82 -4.30 20.08
CA PHE A 115 -20.81 -3.38 19.51
C PHE A 115 -21.92 -4.09 18.71
N GLY A 116 -21.81 -5.41 18.55
CA GLY A 116 -22.83 -6.25 17.92
C GLY A 116 -22.82 -6.22 16.38
N PRO A 117 -23.79 -6.90 15.75
CA PRO A 117 -23.83 -7.15 14.30
C PRO A 117 -23.85 -5.89 13.42
N LEU A 118 -24.20 -4.73 13.98
CA LEU A 118 -24.18 -3.45 13.26
C LEU A 118 -22.77 -3.11 12.73
N MET A 119 -21.71 -3.62 13.37
CA MET A 119 -20.35 -3.48 12.88
C MET A 119 -20.10 -4.14 11.52
N LEU A 120 -20.91 -5.13 11.12
CA LEU A 120 -20.82 -5.73 9.78
C LEU A 120 -21.15 -4.74 8.66
N ILE A 121 -21.83 -3.65 8.96
CA ILE A 121 -22.10 -2.55 8.01
C ILE A 121 -21.00 -1.50 8.08
N PHE A 122 -20.63 -1.07 9.30
CA PHE A 122 -19.69 0.04 9.47
C PHE A 122 -18.24 -0.32 9.11
N LEU A 123 -17.79 -1.54 9.41
CA LEU A 123 -16.41 -1.94 9.15
C LEU A 123 -16.08 -1.96 7.65
N PRO A 124 -16.90 -2.57 6.75
CA PRO A 124 -16.65 -2.49 5.32
C PRO A 124 -16.67 -1.06 4.76
N ILE A 125 -17.58 -0.21 5.26
CA ILE A 125 -17.65 1.20 4.82
C ILE A 125 -16.36 1.93 5.17
N GLN A 126 -15.84 1.77 6.40
CA GLN A 126 -14.58 2.42 6.77
C GLN A 126 -13.41 1.90 5.95
N MET A 127 -13.34 0.58 5.71
CA MET A 127 -12.28 -0.02 4.88
C MET A 127 -12.31 0.58 3.48
N ALA A 128 -13.49 0.56 2.84
CA ALA A 128 -13.67 1.11 1.50
C ALA A 128 -13.28 2.59 1.43
N PHE A 129 -13.66 3.39 2.43
CA PHE A 129 -13.30 4.81 2.49
C PHE A 129 -11.79 5.03 2.68
N GLY A 130 -11.13 4.21 3.51
CA GLY A 130 -9.69 4.24 3.69
C GLY A 130 -8.94 3.86 2.41
N TRP A 131 -9.29 2.73 1.81
CA TRP A 131 -8.67 2.22 0.59
C TRP A 131 -8.86 3.21 -0.55
N TRP A 132 -10.06 3.76 -0.71
CA TRP A 132 -10.36 4.77 -1.73
C TRP A 132 -9.46 6.02 -1.63
N GLN A 133 -9.17 6.50 -0.42
CA GLN A 133 -8.29 7.66 -0.24
C GLN A 133 -6.86 7.37 -0.73
N LEU A 134 -6.29 6.22 -0.35
CA LEU A 134 -4.95 5.85 -0.78
C LEU A 134 -4.89 5.55 -2.27
N THR A 135 -5.86 4.81 -2.81
CA THR A 135 -5.99 4.56 -4.25
C THR A 135 -6.13 5.89 -5.02
N SER A 136 -6.85 6.88 -4.47
CA SER A 136 -6.95 8.21 -5.09
C SER A 136 -5.61 8.94 -5.10
N ALA A 137 -4.81 8.83 -4.03
CA ALA A 137 -3.46 9.39 -3.98
C ALA A 137 -2.56 8.73 -5.04
N ASN A 138 -2.47 7.39 -5.05
CA ASN A 138 -1.71 6.63 -6.05
C ASN A 138 -2.16 7.00 -7.48
N TYR A 139 -3.47 7.11 -7.71
CA TYR A 139 -4.01 7.45 -9.02
C TYR A 139 -3.49 8.80 -9.51
N ILE A 140 -3.50 9.82 -8.64
CA ILE A 140 -3.06 11.17 -8.98
C ILE A 140 -1.53 11.24 -9.09
N GLU A 141 -0.80 10.63 -8.16
CA GLU A 141 0.67 10.67 -8.09
C GLU A 141 1.32 10.02 -9.32
N HIS A 142 0.69 9.02 -9.92
CA HIS A 142 1.28 8.27 -11.04
C HIS A 142 0.56 8.42 -12.38
N TYR A 143 -0.40 9.34 -12.48
CA TYR A 143 -1.27 9.43 -13.65
C TYR A 143 -0.52 9.67 -14.96
N GLY A 144 -0.56 8.66 -15.84
CA GLY A 144 0.01 8.76 -17.18
C GLY A 144 1.53 8.82 -17.20
N LEU A 145 2.21 8.53 -16.09
CA LEU A 145 3.67 8.49 -15.99
C LEU A 145 4.16 7.08 -16.32
N LEU A 146 5.16 6.99 -17.21
CA LEU A 146 5.76 5.73 -17.61
C LEU A 146 7.25 5.92 -17.83
N ARG A 147 8.05 5.10 -17.15
CA ARG A 147 9.49 4.97 -17.32
C ARG A 147 9.82 4.39 -18.68
N GLU A 148 10.88 4.89 -19.28
CA GLU A 148 11.40 4.35 -20.52
C GLU A 148 11.97 2.94 -20.31
N LYS A 149 11.68 2.04 -21.26
CA LYS A 149 12.27 0.71 -21.31
C LYS A 149 13.56 0.78 -22.12
N MET A 150 14.68 0.50 -21.46
CA MET A 150 16.01 0.53 -22.04
C MET A 150 16.25 -0.65 -22.99
N SER A 151 17.32 -0.56 -23.79
CA SER A 151 17.71 -1.59 -24.77
C SER A 151 18.05 -2.95 -24.16
N ASP A 152 18.43 -2.99 -22.87
CA ASP A 152 18.69 -4.22 -22.11
C ASP A 152 17.40 -4.88 -21.57
N GLY A 153 16.24 -4.28 -21.84
CA GLY A 153 14.92 -4.75 -21.41
C GLY A 153 14.50 -4.31 -20.00
N ARG A 154 15.34 -3.58 -19.26
CA ARG A 154 15.03 -3.01 -17.95
C ARG A 154 14.41 -1.62 -18.08
N TYR A 155 13.63 -1.20 -17.09
CA TYR A 155 13.17 0.18 -17.01
C TYR A 155 14.28 1.08 -16.46
N GLU A 156 14.36 2.31 -16.95
CA GLU A 156 15.27 3.34 -16.42
C GLU A 156 15.08 3.53 -14.91
N ARG A 157 16.03 4.11 -14.17
CA ARG A 157 15.85 4.29 -12.71
C ARG A 157 14.71 5.28 -12.41
N GLN A 158 14.03 5.11 -11.26
CA GLN A 158 13.06 6.10 -10.77
C GLN A 158 13.73 7.48 -10.64
N GLN A 159 12.98 8.52 -10.99
CA GLN A 159 13.42 9.91 -11.03
C GLN A 159 12.26 10.79 -10.56
N PRO A 160 12.49 12.05 -10.17
CA PRO A 160 11.42 12.89 -9.65
C PRO A 160 10.24 13.13 -10.60
N HIS A 161 10.45 13.08 -11.93
CA HIS A 161 9.38 13.21 -12.92
C HIS A 161 8.53 11.93 -13.11
N HIS A 162 8.89 10.83 -12.44
CA HIS A 162 8.09 9.60 -12.38
C HIS A 162 7.02 9.64 -11.28
N SER A 163 6.87 10.78 -10.61
CA SER A 163 5.73 11.07 -9.74
C SER A 163 5.30 12.52 -9.87
N TRP A 164 3.99 12.75 -9.88
CA TRP A 164 3.42 14.06 -9.61
C TRP A 164 3.55 14.35 -8.11
N ASN A 165 3.93 15.58 -7.77
CA ASN A 165 4.04 16.01 -6.38
C ASN A 165 3.21 17.27 -6.11
N SER A 166 2.83 17.45 -4.84
CA SER A 166 2.21 18.69 -4.37
C SER A 166 2.97 19.27 -3.17
N ASN A 167 3.54 20.46 -3.34
CA ASN A 167 4.35 21.11 -2.31
C ASN A 167 3.54 22.00 -1.35
N HIS A 168 2.21 21.87 -1.34
CA HIS A 168 1.36 22.69 -0.47
C HIS A 168 1.49 22.29 1.01
N ILE A 169 1.70 23.28 1.88
CA ILE A 169 1.92 23.09 3.33
C ILE A 169 0.77 22.30 3.98
N MET A 170 -0.48 22.58 3.60
CA MET A 170 -1.64 21.87 4.14
C MET A 170 -1.63 20.37 3.78
N SER A 171 -1.31 20.05 2.53
CA SER A 171 -1.15 18.66 2.08
C SER A 171 0.03 17.97 2.78
N ASN A 172 1.17 18.66 2.94
CA ASN A 172 2.34 18.15 3.69
C ASN A 172 1.96 17.70 5.11
N LEU A 173 1.18 18.52 5.82
CA LEU A 173 0.78 18.24 7.20
C LEU A 173 -0.29 17.14 7.30
N ILE A 174 -1.30 17.14 6.43
CA ILE A 174 -2.43 16.18 6.50
C ILE A 174 -2.04 14.79 6.00
N LEU A 175 -1.18 14.75 4.97
CA LEU A 175 -0.79 13.52 4.31
C LEU A 175 0.58 12.99 4.75
N PHE A 176 1.23 13.61 5.74
CA PHE A 176 2.58 13.25 6.18
C PHE A 176 3.55 13.13 4.99
N HIS A 177 3.55 14.12 4.11
CA HIS A 177 4.38 14.16 2.90
C HIS A 177 4.14 13.05 1.85
N LEU A 178 3.05 12.27 1.94
CA LEU A 178 2.73 11.24 0.94
C LEU A 178 2.84 11.75 -0.51
N GLN A 179 2.32 12.95 -0.78
CA GLN A 179 2.37 13.64 -2.08
C GLN A 179 3.75 14.15 -2.50
N ARG A 180 4.81 13.85 -1.76
CA ARG A 180 6.21 14.03 -2.18
C ARG A 180 6.82 12.68 -2.50
N HIS A 181 6.05 11.83 -3.16
CA HIS A 181 6.42 10.47 -3.48
C HIS A 181 7.73 10.37 -4.27
N SER A 182 8.10 11.39 -5.06
CA SER A 182 9.40 11.44 -5.74
C SER A 182 10.63 11.37 -4.83
N ASP A 183 10.47 11.71 -3.54
CA ASP A 183 11.55 11.81 -2.58
C ASP A 183 11.83 10.47 -1.87
N HIS A 184 10.97 9.47 -2.10
CA HIS A 184 11.09 8.09 -1.62
C HIS A 184 11.71 7.19 -2.69
#